data_AF-A0A7C1HL62-F1
#
_entry.id   AF-A0A7C1HL62-F1
#
_cell.length_a   1.000
_cell.length_b   1.000
_cell.length_c   1.000
_cell.angle_alpha   90.00
_cell.angle_beta   90.00
_cell.angle_gamma   90.00
#
_symmetry.space_group_name_H-M   'P 1'
#
loop_
_entity.id
_entity.type
_entity.pdbx_description
1 polymer ?
#
loop_
_entity_poly.entity_id
_entity_poly.type
_entity_poly.pdbx_seq_one_letter_code
_entity_poly.pdbx_strand_id
1 'polypeptide(L)'
;MLAHWREDAQGWLGFTPGNQEALFSQDSRTGAAAMGLAMPLRLNVLAQILTGCWDTLIPENYSSALCTEQYCEYHVELHEQHAILTLDMDGRPRNLQQNAFNGWNVNIEQWLDDAPRSPKRMVLHQEQNRAVVRVQHLEVAAGRWHESDLSLQLPPGTMLRFLEPLQ
;
A
#
# COMPACT_ATOMS: atom_id res chain seq x y z
N MET A 1 -18.83 -4.65 3.79
CA MET A 1 -18.60 -5.39 2.54
C MET A 1 -17.32 -6.20 2.72
N LEU A 2 -17.36 -7.50 2.49
CA LEU A 2 -16.16 -8.34 2.50
C LEU A 2 -15.70 -8.51 1.05
N ALA A 3 -14.40 -8.39 0.82
CA ALA A 3 -13.79 -8.62 -0.47
C ALA A 3 -12.43 -9.30 -0.28
N HIS A 4 -12.06 -10.14 -1.24
CA HIS A 4 -10.76 -10.80 -1.28
C HIS A 4 -9.98 -10.28 -2.48
N TRP A 5 -8.75 -9.85 -2.29
CA TRP A 5 -7.93 -9.34 -3.38
C TRP A 5 -6.58 -10.03 -3.45
N ARG A 6 -6.03 -10.01 -4.64
CA ARG A 6 -4.66 -10.41 -4.96
C ARG A 6 -4.09 -9.38 -5.92
N GLU A 7 -2.83 -9.03 -5.71
CA GLU A 7 -2.03 -8.30 -6.68
C GLU A 7 -0.75 -9.09 -6.95
N ASP A 8 -0.44 -9.28 -8.22
CA ASP A 8 0.81 -9.89 -8.68
C ASP A 8 1.31 -9.21 -9.96
N ALA A 9 2.33 -9.76 -10.61
CA ALA A 9 2.90 -9.22 -11.84
C ALA A 9 1.92 -9.24 -13.03
N GLN A 10 0.85 -10.02 -12.98
CA GLN A 10 -0.20 -10.06 -14.01
C GLN A 10 -1.26 -8.97 -13.77
N GLY A 11 -1.31 -8.40 -12.57
CA GLY A 11 -2.21 -7.32 -12.21
C GLY A 11 -2.99 -7.62 -10.94
N TRP A 12 -4.14 -7.00 -10.85
CA TRP A 12 -5.01 -7.02 -9.68
C TRP A 12 -6.27 -7.85 -9.96
N LEU A 13 -6.61 -8.71 -9.01
CA LEU A 13 -7.83 -9.52 -9.01
C LEU A 13 -8.58 -9.28 -7.69
N GLY A 14 -9.82 -8.84 -7.79
CA GLY A 14 -10.71 -8.64 -6.65
C GLY A 14 -11.96 -9.50 -6.78
N PHE A 15 -12.34 -10.17 -5.69
CA PHE A 15 -13.53 -11.01 -5.63
C PHE A 15 -14.48 -10.50 -4.55
N THR A 16 -15.76 -10.35 -4.92
CA THR A 16 -16.85 -9.99 -4.00
C THR A 16 -17.74 -11.22 -3.77
N PRO A 17 -17.64 -11.90 -2.61
CA PRO A 17 -18.41 -13.11 -2.34
C PRO A 17 -19.92 -12.91 -2.44
N GLY A 18 -20.43 -11.75 -2.02
CA GLY A 18 -21.87 -11.45 -2.02
C GLY A 18 -22.50 -11.44 -3.42
N ASN A 19 -21.72 -11.11 -4.46
CA ASN A 19 -22.19 -11.02 -5.85
C ASN A 19 -21.69 -12.18 -6.71
N GLN A 20 -20.83 -13.05 -6.16
CA GLN A 20 -20.13 -14.10 -6.91
C GLN A 20 -19.43 -13.55 -8.17
N GLU A 21 -18.84 -12.36 -8.04
CA GLU A 21 -18.22 -11.60 -9.12
C GLU A 21 -16.74 -11.35 -8.81
N ALA A 22 -15.91 -11.54 -9.83
CA ALA A 22 -14.51 -11.18 -9.81
C ALA A 22 -14.22 -10.09 -10.85
N LEU A 23 -13.40 -9.11 -10.47
CA LEU A 23 -12.91 -8.06 -11.32
C LEU A 23 -11.40 -8.22 -11.49
N PHE A 24 -10.94 -8.16 -12.73
CA PHE A 24 -9.52 -8.15 -13.07
C PHE A 24 -9.14 -6.83 -13.73
N SER A 25 -8.00 -6.28 -13.35
CA SER A 25 -7.38 -5.14 -14.03
C SER A 25 -5.86 -5.29 -14.06
N GLN A 26 -5.22 -4.83 -15.14
CA GLN A 26 -3.76 -4.74 -15.19
C GLN A 26 -3.22 -3.60 -14.30
N ASP A 27 -4.02 -2.56 -14.04
CA ASP A 27 -3.69 -1.46 -13.13
C ASP A 27 -4.41 -1.64 -11.79
N SER A 28 -3.64 -1.81 -10.72
CA SER A 28 -4.19 -2.11 -9.39
C SER A 28 -5.01 -0.99 -8.80
N ARG A 29 -4.73 0.27 -9.18
CA ARG A 29 -5.52 1.43 -8.72
C ARG A 29 -6.91 1.39 -9.34
N THR A 30 -6.99 1.09 -10.64
CA THR A 30 -8.25 0.86 -11.37
C THR A 30 -9.06 -0.27 -10.73
N GLY A 31 -8.41 -1.41 -10.45
CA GLY A 31 -9.03 -2.54 -9.78
C GLY A 31 -9.61 -2.20 -8.40
N ALA A 32 -8.79 -1.62 -7.52
CA ALA A 32 -9.20 -1.22 -6.18
C ALA A 32 -10.33 -0.18 -6.20
N ALA A 33 -10.23 0.84 -7.07
CA ALA A 33 -11.25 1.88 -7.21
C ALA A 33 -12.60 1.31 -7.66
N ALA A 34 -12.61 0.34 -8.59
CA ALA A 34 -13.84 -0.31 -9.06
C ALA A 34 -14.57 -1.10 -7.95
N MET A 35 -13.85 -1.50 -6.90
CA MET A 35 -14.40 -2.14 -5.71
C MET A 35 -14.70 -1.15 -4.57
N GLY A 36 -14.68 0.16 -4.85
CA GLY A 36 -14.96 1.21 -3.87
C GLY A 36 -13.85 1.41 -2.86
N LEU A 37 -12.62 1.02 -3.20
CA LEU A 37 -11.47 1.07 -2.30
C LEU A 37 -10.50 2.10 -2.84
N ALA A 38 -10.48 3.23 -2.18
CA ALA A 38 -9.49 4.25 -2.46
C ALA A 38 -8.18 3.90 -1.77
N MET A 39 -7.41 3.02 -2.39
CA MET A 39 -6.04 2.74 -1.99
C MET A 39 -5.11 3.57 -2.87
N PRO A 40 -4.40 4.55 -2.30
CA PRO A 40 -3.41 5.32 -3.07
C PRO A 40 -2.20 4.50 -3.50
N LEU A 41 -2.00 3.36 -2.84
CA LEU A 41 -0.84 2.50 -2.99
C LEU A 41 -1.28 1.12 -3.43
N ARG A 42 -0.40 0.48 -4.20
CA ARG A 42 -0.48 -0.94 -4.52
C ARG A 42 -0.36 -1.79 -3.25
N LEU A 43 -0.99 -2.98 -3.25
CA LEU A 43 -0.92 -3.93 -2.13
C LEU A 43 0.52 -4.35 -1.83
N ASN A 44 1.37 -4.50 -2.85
CA ASN A 44 2.77 -4.85 -2.63
C ASN A 44 3.54 -3.74 -1.87
N VAL A 45 3.24 -2.46 -2.12
CA VAL A 45 3.86 -1.33 -1.40
C VAL A 45 3.33 -1.30 0.04
N LEU A 46 2.03 -1.48 0.22
CA LEU A 46 1.42 -1.56 1.54
C LEU A 46 1.98 -2.71 2.37
N ALA A 47 2.17 -3.88 1.78
CA ALA A 47 2.76 -5.03 2.44
C ALA A 47 4.18 -4.74 2.93
N GLN A 48 5.01 -4.08 2.09
CA GLN A 48 6.36 -3.66 2.48
C GLN A 48 6.35 -2.64 3.62
N ILE A 49 5.46 -1.64 3.58
CA ILE A 49 5.27 -0.68 4.69
C ILE A 49 4.88 -1.42 5.98
N LEU A 50 3.86 -2.29 5.91
CA LEU A 50 3.31 -3.01 7.06
C LEU A 50 4.32 -3.99 7.69
N THR A 51 5.25 -4.51 6.88
CA THR A 51 6.33 -5.42 7.33
C THR A 51 7.63 -4.71 7.67
N GLY A 52 7.69 -3.38 7.49
CA GLY A 52 8.84 -2.56 7.84
C GLY A 52 10.02 -2.64 6.85
N CYS A 53 9.79 -3.13 5.64
CA CYS A 53 10.73 -3.14 4.52
C CYS A 53 10.79 -1.74 3.86
N TRP A 54 11.22 -0.74 4.62
CA TRP A 54 11.32 0.63 4.12
C TRP A 54 12.49 0.84 3.16
N ASP A 55 13.55 0.06 3.33
CA ASP A 55 14.75 0.03 2.49
C ASP A 55 14.47 -0.40 1.05
N THR A 56 13.42 -1.19 0.82
CA THR A 56 12.99 -1.59 -0.52
C THR A 56 12.09 -0.56 -1.19
N LEU A 57 11.55 0.39 -0.42
CA LEU A 57 10.63 1.43 -0.89
C LEU A 57 11.33 2.77 -1.08
N ILE A 58 12.16 3.16 -0.12
CA ILE A 58 12.80 4.46 -0.07
C ILE A 58 14.13 4.38 -0.83
N PRO A 59 14.37 5.25 -1.84
CA PRO A 59 15.63 5.26 -2.54
C PRO A 59 16.76 5.73 -1.63
N GLU A 60 17.97 5.24 -1.90
CA GLU A 60 19.18 5.66 -1.17
C GLU A 60 19.52 7.14 -1.43
N ASN A 61 19.11 7.67 -2.58
CA ASN A 61 19.40 9.04 -3.00
C ASN A 61 18.20 9.95 -2.77
N TYR A 62 18.48 11.17 -2.30
CA TYR A 62 17.51 12.25 -2.16
C TYR A 62 18.00 13.51 -2.87
N SER A 63 17.07 14.34 -3.32
CA SER A 63 17.35 15.59 -4.03
C SER A 63 17.63 16.76 -3.08
N SER A 64 16.92 16.81 -1.96
CA SER A 64 17.10 17.80 -0.90
C SER A 64 16.58 17.27 0.43
N ALA A 65 17.03 17.90 1.52
CA ALA A 65 16.55 17.60 2.86
C ALA A 65 16.37 18.88 3.68
N LEU A 66 15.33 18.92 4.51
CA LEU A 66 15.07 19.97 5.48
C LEU A 66 14.89 19.33 6.85
N CYS A 67 15.78 19.65 7.79
CA CYS A 67 15.70 19.12 9.15
C CYS A 67 15.31 20.22 10.14
N THR A 68 14.49 19.85 11.11
CA THR A 68 14.13 20.63 12.29
C THR A 68 14.61 19.89 13.55
N GLU A 69 14.34 20.43 14.73
CA GLU A 69 14.62 19.73 16.00
C GLU A 69 13.74 18.49 16.20
N GLN A 70 12.67 18.33 15.42
CA GLN A 70 11.64 17.30 15.64
C GLN A 70 11.56 16.23 14.55
N TYR A 71 12.04 16.54 13.34
CA TYR A 71 11.94 15.69 12.16
C TYR A 71 12.88 16.15 11.04
N CYS A 72 13.12 15.27 10.08
CA CYS A 72 13.74 15.58 8.80
C CYS A 72 12.81 15.21 7.64
N GLU A 73 12.62 16.14 6.72
CA GLU A 73 11.94 15.92 5.45
C GLU A 73 12.95 15.69 4.34
N TYR A 74 12.76 14.62 3.57
CA TYR A 74 13.59 14.24 2.44
C TYR A 74 12.74 14.26 1.17
N HIS A 75 13.25 14.94 0.14
CA HIS A 75 12.66 14.95 -1.19
C HIS A 75 13.29 13.84 -2.02
N VAL A 76 12.51 12.80 -2.31
CA VAL A 76 12.95 11.56 -2.96
C VAL A 76 12.19 11.32 -4.26
N GLU A 77 12.70 10.42 -5.11
CA GLU A 77 11.97 9.92 -6.28
C GLU A 77 11.50 8.49 -6.04
N LEU A 78 10.19 8.28 -5.99
CA LEU A 78 9.54 6.98 -5.90
C LEU A 78 8.93 6.63 -7.25
N HIS A 79 9.42 5.57 -7.89
CA HIS A 79 8.92 5.13 -9.20
C HIS A 79 8.82 6.28 -10.22
N GLU A 80 9.90 7.06 -10.37
CA GLU A 80 9.99 8.22 -11.27
C GLU A 80 9.05 9.40 -10.90
N GLN A 81 8.49 9.39 -9.69
CA GLN A 81 7.61 10.43 -9.20
C GLN A 81 8.16 11.07 -7.92
N HIS A 82 8.08 12.39 -7.84
CA HIS A 82 8.53 13.13 -6.68
C HIS A 82 7.67 12.79 -5.44
N ALA A 83 8.34 12.46 -4.34
CA ALA A 83 7.72 12.19 -3.06
C ALA A 83 8.50 12.84 -1.92
N ILE A 84 7.82 13.03 -0.80
CA ILE A 84 8.39 13.58 0.43
C ILE A 84 8.27 12.51 1.50
N LEU A 85 9.41 12.14 2.07
CA LEU A 85 9.52 11.25 3.22
C LEU A 85 9.86 12.11 4.45
N THR A 86 9.00 12.08 5.46
CA THR A 86 9.29 12.70 6.76
C THR A 86 9.70 11.62 7.74
N LEU A 87 10.90 11.74 8.30
CA LEU A 87 11.42 10.89 9.37
C LEU A 87 11.41 11.65 10.69
N ASP A 88 11.17 10.95 11.80
CA ASP A 88 11.50 11.48 13.11
C ASP A 88 13.02 11.45 13.38
N MET A 89 13.43 12.01 14.52
CA MET A 89 14.84 12.07 14.90
C MET A 89 15.46 10.69 15.20
N ASP A 90 14.65 9.65 15.40
CA ASP A 90 15.09 8.26 15.53
C ASP A 90 15.16 7.55 14.16
N GLY A 91 14.92 8.29 13.06
CA GLY A 91 14.93 7.78 11.69
C GLY A 91 13.69 6.99 11.32
N ARG A 92 12.59 7.06 12.09
CA ARG A 92 11.34 6.34 11.80
C ARG A 92 10.44 7.14 10.86
N PRO A 93 9.88 6.52 9.81
CA PRO A 93 8.93 7.18 8.91
C PRO A 93 7.68 7.67 9.63
N ARG A 94 7.42 8.98 9.64
CA ARG A 94 6.16 9.57 10.11
C ARG A 94 5.17 9.76 8.98
N ASN A 95 5.68 10.17 7.82
CA ASN A 95 4.88 10.50 6.67
C ASN A 95 5.59 10.06 5.40
N LEU A 96 4.82 9.55 4.45
CA LEU A 96 5.23 9.42 3.06
C LEU A 96 4.13 10.00 2.19
N GLN A 97 4.47 10.94 1.31
CA GLN A 97 3.48 11.59 0.46
C GLN A 97 4.00 11.84 -0.94
N GLN A 98 3.11 11.81 -1.91
CA GLN A 98 3.36 12.22 -3.27
C GLN A 98 2.68 13.57 -3.51
N ASN A 99 3.47 14.62 -3.77
CA ASN A 99 2.95 15.96 -4.03
C ASN A 99 2.69 16.18 -5.52
N ALA A 100 1.59 15.60 -6.02
CA ALA A 100 1.14 15.69 -7.42
C ALA A 100 -0.38 15.93 -7.49
N PHE A 101 -0.89 16.23 -8.69
CA PHE A 101 -2.34 16.21 -8.93
C PHE A 101 -2.87 14.79 -8.66
N ASN A 102 -3.87 14.66 -7.79
CA ASN A 102 -4.38 13.38 -7.25
C ASN A 102 -3.33 12.58 -6.46
N GLY A 103 -2.37 13.30 -5.86
CA GLY A 103 -1.36 12.76 -4.97
C GLY A 103 -1.95 12.13 -3.71
N TRP A 104 -1.09 11.42 -3.00
CA TRP A 104 -1.47 10.64 -1.83
C TRP A 104 -0.57 10.90 -0.64
N ASN A 105 -1.09 10.54 0.53
CA ASN A 105 -0.38 10.68 1.79
C ASN A 105 -0.63 9.44 2.67
N VAL A 106 0.45 8.88 3.20
CA VAL A 106 0.44 7.86 4.24
C VAL A 106 1.04 8.44 5.51
N ASN A 107 0.24 8.50 6.57
CA ASN A 107 0.66 8.88 7.91
C ASN A 107 0.80 7.65 8.79
N ILE A 108 1.94 7.50 9.46
CA ILE A 108 2.17 6.48 10.46
C ILE A 108 1.85 7.08 11.83
N GLU A 109 0.76 6.63 12.45
CA GLU A 109 0.31 7.17 13.75
C GLU A 109 0.84 6.36 14.93
N GLN A 110 1.04 5.04 14.74
CA GLN A 110 1.49 4.14 15.80
C GLN A 110 2.38 3.03 15.22
N TRP A 111 3.37 2.61 15.99
CA TRP A 111 4.28 1.50 15.68
C TRP A 111 3.91 0.26 16.50
N LEU A 112 4.28 -0.92 16.01
CA LEU A 112 4.24 -2.14 16.80
C LEU A 112 5.37 -2.13 17.83
N ASP A 113 5.09 -2.64 19.03
CA ASP A 113 6.04 -2.65 20.15
C ASP A 113 7.20 -3.63 19.87
N ASP A 114 6.88 -4.83 19.37
CA ASP A 114 7.85 -5.91 19.09
C ASP A 114 8.48 -5.81 17.69
N ALA A 115 8.03 -4.86 16.87
CA ALA A 115 8.51 -4.65 15.49
C ALA A 115 8.55 -3.14 15.18
N PRO A 116 9.61 -2.42 15.64
CA PRO A 116 9.61 -0.96 15.67
C PRO A 116 9.66 -0.28 14.28
N ARG A 117 9.88 -1.06 13.22
CA ARG A 117 9.81 -0.59 11.82
C ARG A 117 8.47 -0.89 11.15
N SER A 118 7.56 -1.56 11.84
CA SER A 118 6.26 -1.98 11.32
C SER A 118 5.14 -1.15 11.96
N PRO A 119 4.31 -0.45 11.17
CA PRO A 119 3.26 0.38 11.71
C PRO A 119 2.14 -0.48 12.30
N LYS A 120 1.70 -0.14 13.51
CA LYS A 120 0.48 -0.66 14.15
C LYS A 120 -0.76 0.03 13.62
N ARG A 121 -0.64 1.31 13.27
CA ARG A 121 -1.72 2.11 12.72
C ARG A 121 -1.20 3.13 11.73
N MET A 122 -1.82 3.14 10.55
CA MET A 122 -1.54 4.12 9.50
C MET A 122 -2.84 4.65 8.89
N VAL A 123 -2.79 5.88 8.41
CA VAL A 123 -3.91 6.54 7.75
C VAL A 123 -3.48 6.93 6.34
N LEU A 124 -4.25 6.49 5.36
CA LEU A 124 -4.03 6.77 3.95
C LEU A 124 -5.06 7.78 3.48
N HIS A 125 -4.59 8.75 2.72
CA HIS A 125 -5.40 9.80 2.12
C HIS A 125 -5.09 9.91 0.63
N GLN A 126 -6.14 10.07 -0.16
CA GLN A 126 -6.07 10.45 -1.57
C GLN A 126 -7.34 11.21 -1.94
N GLU A 127 -7.20 12.47 -2.37
CA GLU A 127 -8.34 13.35 -2.62
C GLU A 127 -9.33 13.40 -1.43
N GLN A 128 -10.60 13.05 -1.65
CA GLN A 128 -11.64 12.99 -0.61
C GLN A 128 -11.67 11.65 0.14
N ASN A 129 -10.86 10.69 -0.31
CA ASN A 129 -10.89 9.35 0.23
C ASN A 129 -9.91 9.19 1.38
N ARG A 130 -10.33 8.35 2.34
CA ARG A 130 -9.55 8.05 3.53
C ARG A 130 -9.70 6.59 3.92
N ALA A 131 -8.58 5.92 4.14
CA ALA A 131 -8.52 4.58 4.69
C ALA A 131 -7.68 4.56 5.97
N VAL A 132 -8.08 3.72 6.94
CA VAL A 132 -7.32 3.50 8.17
C VAL A 132 -6.97 2.03 8.24
N VAL A 133 -5.68 1.71 8.31
CA VAL A 133 -5.20 0.36 8.51
C VAL A 133 -4.74 0.23 9.95
N ARG A 134 -5.24 -0.81 10.64
CA ARG A 134 -4.84 -1.17 11.99
C ARG A 134 -4.40 -2.63 11.99
N VAL A 135 -3.14 -2.86 12.32
CA VAL A 135 -2.59 -4.20 12.46
C VAL A 135 -2.95 -4.72 13.84
N GLN A 136 -3.73 -5.79 13.88
CA GLN A 136 -4.09 -6.50 15.12
C GLN A 136 -3.05 -7.56 15.46
N HIS A 137 -2.53 -8.21 14.42
CA HIS A 137 -1.56 -9.29 14.52
C HIS A 137 -0.70 -9.30 13.26
N LEU A 138 0.60 -9.54 13.41
CA LEU A 138 1.55 -9.65 12.32
C LEU A 138 2.39 -10.91 12.52
N GLU A 139 2.32 -11.83 11.56
CA GLU A 139 3.15 -13.02 11.53
C GLU A 139 4.09 -12.93 10.33
N VAL A 140 5.39 -13.02 10.60
CA VAL A 140 6.40 -13.12 9.55
C VAL A 140 6.79 -14.58 9.44
N ALA A 141 6.38 -15.22 8.34
CA ALA A 141 6.76 -16.59 8.07
C ALA A 141 8.29 -16.71 7.94
N ALA A 142 8.88 -17.71 8.60
CA ALA A 142 10.32 -17.96 8.56
C ALA A 142 10.81 -18.60 7.23
N GLY A 143 9.88 -18.99 6.35
CA GLY A 143 10.16 -19.65 5.08
C GLY A 143 9.68 -18.87 3.86
N ARG A 144 10.12 -19.29 2.68
CA ARG A 144 9.64 -18.73 1.41
C ARG A 144 8.17 -19.13 1.19
N TRP A 145 7.33 -18.16 0.88
CA TRP A 145 5.96 -18.39 0.44
C TRP A 145 5.92 -19.20 -0.87
N HIS A 146 5.05 -20.20 -0.94
CA HIS A 146 4.77 -20.89 -2.19
C HIS A 146 3.84 -20.02 -3.06
N GLU A 147 3.95 -20.15 -4.38
CA GLU A 147 3.08 -19.38 -5.30
C GLU A 147 1.59 -19.66 -5.07
N SER A 148 1.25 -20.88 -4.65
CA SER A 148 -0.11 -21.27 -4.27
C SER A 148 -0.65 -20.46 -3.09
N ASP A 149 0.20 -20.06 -2.15
CA ASP A 149 -0.20 -19.33 -0.94
C ASP A 149 -0.62 -17.88 -1.27
N LEU A 150 -0.14 -17.37 -2.41
CA LEU A 150 -0.47 -16.04 -2.93
C LEU A 150 -1.61 -16.09 -3.96
N SER A 151 -2.17 -17.27 -4.22
CA SER A 151 -3.26 -17.42 -5.18
C SER A 151 -4.62 -17.09 -4.56
N LEU A 152 -5.44 -16.33 -5.29
CA LEU A 152 -6.83 -16.12 -4.95
C LEU A 152 -7.70 -17.09 -5.75
N GLN A 153 -8.15 -18.15 -5.10
CA GLN A 153 -9.04 -19.13 -5.73
C GLN A 153 -10.46 -18.54 -5.85
N LEU A 154 -10.98 -18.52 -7.08
CA LEU A 154 -12.35 -18.11 -7.35
C LEU A 154 -13.29 -19.32 -7.21
N PRO A 155 -14.37 -19.22 -6.45
CA PRO A 155 -15.37 -20.28 -6.38
C PRO A 155 -15.95 -20.62 -7.76
N PRO A 156 -16.38 -21.88 -7.98
CA PRO A 156 -17.07 -22.26 -9.21
C PRO A 156 -18.27 -21.35 -9.50
N GLY A 157 -18.49 -21.02 -10.78
CA GLY A 157 -19.57 -20.13 -11.19
C GLY A 157 -19.30 -18.64 -10.97
N THR A 158 -18.10 -18.25 -10.53
CA THR A 158 -17.71 -16.84 -10.44
C THR A 158 -17.72 -16.18 -11.81
N MET A 159 -18.42 -15.06 -11.94
CA MET A 159 -18.40 -14.23 -13.15
C MET A 159 -17.15 -13.35 -13.13
N LEU A 160 -16.20 -13.60 -14.05
CA LEU A 160 -15.01 -12.78 -14.20
C LEU A 160 -15.24 -11.66 -15.21
N ARG A 161 -14.96 -10.41 -14.81
CA ARG A 161 -15.00 -9.23 -15.68
C ARG A 161 -13.64 -8.56 -15.73
N PHE A 162 -13.25 -8.15 -16.93
CA PHE A 162 -12.04 -7.39 -17.20
C PHE A 162 -12.37 -5.89 -17.19
N LEU A 163 -11.56 -5.11 -16.49
CA LEU A 163 -11.69 -3.66 -16.42
C LEU A 163 -10.70 -3.01 -17.40
N GLU A 164 -11.18 -2.04 -18.15
CA GLU A 164 -10.34 -1.15 -18.94
C GLU A 164 -9.57 -0.19 -18.01
N PRO A 165 -8.35 0.25 -18.35
CA PRO A 165 -7.62 1.25 -17.58
C PRO A 165 -8.41 2.55 -17.44
N LEU A 166 -8.28 3.23 -16.30
CA LEU A 166 -8.77 4.59 -16.14
C LEU A 166 -8.07 5.52 -17.17
N GLN A 167 -8.86 6.27 -17.96
CA GLN A 167 -8.37 7.27 -18.92
C GLN A 167 -7.90 8.54 -18.22
#